data_AF-A0A8D8Z2F3-F1
#
_entry.id   AF-A0A8D8Z2F3-F1
#
_cell.length_a   1.000
_cell.length_b   1.000
_cell.length_c   1.000
_cell.angle_alpha   90.00
_cell.angle_beta   90.00
_cell.angle_gamma   90.00
#
_symmetry.space_group_name_H-M   'P 1'
#
loop_
_entity.id
_entity.type
_entity.pdbx_description
1 polymer ?
#
loop_
_entity_poly.entity_id
_entity_poly.type
_entity_poly.pdbx_seq_one_letter_code
_entity_poly.pdbx_strand_id
1 'polypeptide(L)'
;EGILKPDTVSTVAVKMLREDHLDSEIIALVTEVEVMKMNGKHDSILNLLGVCSQDGPLYVIVEFAEHNNLRDFLRKNRPLPEYTNVLSSDSSRVVLTEEDLV
;
A
#
# COMPACT_ATOMS: atom_id res chain seq x y z
N GLU A 1 11.48 19.30 -2.83
CA GLU A 1 12.24 18.35 -2.00
C GLU A 1 11.98 16.93 -2.54
N GLY A 2 12.80 16.47 -3.52
CA GLY A 2 12.61 15.18 -4.20
C GLY A 2 13.30 14.02 -3.47
N ILE A 3 13.84 13.05 -4.20
CA ILE A 3 14.78 12.05 -3.64
C ILE A 3 16.05 12.81 -3.19
N LEU A 4 16.05 13.23 -1.93
CA LEU A 4 17.06 14.12 -1.38
C LEU A 4 18.19 13.34 -0.72
N LYS A 5 19.16 12.98 -1.54
CA LYS A 5 20.60 13.16 -1.32
C LYS A 5 21.34 12.49 -2.47
N PRO A 6 22.31 13.17 -3.11
CA PRO A 6 23.26 12.48 -3.97
C PRO A 6 23.86 11.28 -3.23
N ASP A 7 24.08 10.18 -3.94
CA ASP A 7 24.73 8.96 -3.42
C ASP A 7 23.97 8.21 -2.31
N THR A 8 22.67 8.48 -2.11
CA THR A 8 21.83 7.72 -1.17
C THR A 8 20.78 6.92 -1.93
N VAL A 9 20.69 5.62 -1.63
CA VAL A 9 19.62 4.75 -2.15
C VAL A 9 18.42 4.82 -1.22
N SER A 10 17.25 5.13 -1.78
CA SER A 10 15.98 5.18 -1.04
C SER A 10 14.96 4.23 -1.66
N THR A 11 14.29 3.45 -0.82
CA THR A 11 13.16 2.62 -1.24
C THR A 11 11.94 3.51 -1.51
N VAL A 12 11.30 3.32 -2.66
CA VAL A 12 10.15 4.12 -3.12
C VAL A 12 9.08 3.21 -3.71
N ALA A 13 7.85 3.70 -3.77
CA ALA A 13 6.81 3.09 -4.58
C ALA A 13 6.76 3.80 -5.94
N VAL A 14 6.65 3.03 -7.02
CA VAL A 14 6.49 3.53 -8.38
C VAL A 14 5.14 3.12 -8.90
N LYS A 15 4.29 4.09 -9.21
CA LYS A 15 3.02 3.87 -9.91
C LYS A 15 3.25 4.10 -11.41
N MET A 16 2.82 3.13 -12.20
CA MET A 16 2.94 3.11 -13.65
C MET A 16 1.69 2.47 -14.27
N LEU A 17 1.44 2.76 -15.53
CA LEU A 17 0.37 2.14 -16.30
C LEU A 17 0.81 0.77 -16.83
N ARG A 18 -0.18 -0.08 -17.14
CA ARG A 18 0.05 -1.33 -17.87
C ARG A 18 0.35 -1.03 -19.34
N GLU A 19 0.87 -2.01 -20.07
CA GLU A 19 1.19 -1.88 -21.50
C GLU A 19 -0.06 -1.61 -22.34
N ASP A 20 -1.20 -2.17 -21.93
CA ASP A 20 -2.51 -2.13 -22.61
C ASP A 20 -3.45 -1.04 -22.08
N HIS A 21 -2.89 0.05 -21.54
CA HIS A 21 -3.68 1.13 -20.97
C HIS A 21 -4.44 1.93 -22.02
N LEU A 22 -5.53 2.57 -21.58
CA LEU A 22 -6.30 3.52 -22.36
C LEU A 22 -5.80 4.95 -22.14
N ASP A 23 -6.04 5.84 -23.11
CA ASP A 23 -5.71 7.27 -22.97
C ASP A 23 -6.36 7.91 -21.74
N SER A 24 -7.55 7.43 -21.35
CA SER A 24 -8.24 7.87 -20.14
C SER A 24 -7.48 7.53 -18.86
N GLU A 25 -6.71 6.44 -18.83
CA GLU A 25 -5.89 6.05 -17.68
C GLU A 25 -4.63 6.93 -17.55
N ILE A 26 -4.08 7.40 -18.68
CA ILE A 26 -3.03 8.43 -18.67
C ILE A 26 -3.57 9.70 -18.03
N ILE A 27 -4.73 10.17 -18.49
CA ILE A 27 -5.35 11.40 -17.96
C ILE A 27 -5.63 11.25 -16.46
N ALA A 28 -6.13 10.09 -16.03
CA ALA A 28 -6.38 9.81 -14.62
C ALA A 28 -5.08 9.87 -13.80
N LEU A 29 -4.01 9.23 -14.27
CA LEU A 29 -2.72 9.23 -13.57
C LEU A 29 -2.09 10.63 -13.52
N VAL A 30 -2.18 11.41 -14.60
CA VAL A 30 -1.74 12.81 -14.63
C VAL A 30 -2.56 13.66 -13.65
N THR A 31 -3.87 13.43 -13.57
CA THR A 31 -4.75 14.13 -12.64
C THR A 31 -4.37 13.84 -11.19
N GLU A 32 -4.08 12.58 -10.85
CA GLU A 32 -3.58 12.21 -9.52
C GLU A 32 -2.28 12.95 -9.17
N VAL A 33 -1.33 13.01 -10.11
CA VAL A 33 -0.06 13.75 -9.93
C VAL A 33 -0.31 15.22 -9.62
N GLU A 34 -1.19 15.88 -10.36
CA GLU A 34 -1.49 17.30 -10.14
C GLU A 34 -2.17 17.54 -8.79
N VAL A 35 -3.05 16.63 -8.35
CA VAL A 35 -3.65 16.70 -7.01
C VAL A 35 -2.58 16.55 -5.92
N MET A 36 -1.64 15.61 -6.06
CA MET A 36 -0.56 15.43 -5.08
C MET A 36 0.38 16.65 -5.04
N LYS A 37 0.71 17.24 -6.19
CA LYS A 37 1.49 18.49 -6.26
C LYS A 37 0.79 19.65 -5.56
N MET A 38 -0.52 19.79 -5.76
CA MET A 38 -1.32 20.86 -5.17
C MET A 38 -1.40 20.77 -3.64
N ASN A 39 -1.52 19.54 -3.10
CA ASN A 39 -1.63 19.32 -1.66
C ASN A 39 -0.30 19.52 -0.91
N GLY A 40 0.84 19.47 -1.60
CA GLY A 40 2.16 19.62 -0.99
C GLY A 40 2.52 18.45 -0.06
N LYS A 41 3.40 18.72 0.91
CA LYS A 41 3.89 17.70 1.85
C LYS A 41 3.05 17.67 3.12
N HIS A 42 2.68 16.47 3.57
CA HIS A 42 2.00 16.26 4.85
C HIS A 42 2.28 14.87 5.43
N ASP A 43 2.31 14.75 6.76
CA ASP A 43 2.78 13.55 7.47
C ASP A 43 1.81 12.36 7.37
N SER A 44 0.51 12.62 7.27
CA SER A 44 -0.53 11.59 7.22
C SER A 44 -1.00 11.22 5.80
N ILE A 45 -0.29 11.65 4.76
CA ILE A 45 -0.55 11.26 3.36
C ILE A 45 0.76 10.81 2.71
N LEU A 46 0.67 9.93 1.71
CA LEU A 46 1.84 9.59 0.92
C LEU A 46 2.26 10.78 0.08
N ASN A 47 3.51 11.20 0.23
CA ASN A 47 4.04 12.36 -0.48
C ASN A 47 4.57 11.98 -1.86
N LEU A 48 4.36 12.87 -2.84
CA LEU A 48 4.99 12.80 -4.16
C LEU A 48 6.47 13.16 -4.05
N LEU A 49 7.34 12.26 -4.52
CA LEU A 49 8.80 12.44 -4.51
C LEU A 49 9.33 12.89 -5.88
N GLY A 50 8.68 12.47 -6.97
CA GLY A 50 9.10 12.81 -8.33
C GLY A 50 8.22 12.19 -9.41
N VAL A 51 8.44 12.63 -10.64
CA VAL A 51 7.75 12.11 -11.83
C VAL A 51 8.75 12.00 -12.97
N CYS A 52 8.75 10.87 -13.66
CA CYS A 52 9.44 10.69 -14.94
C CYS A 52 8.39 10.74 -16.05
N SER A 53 8.43 11.77 -16.88
CA SER A 53 7.45 11.99 -17.96
C SER A 53 8.09 12.26 -19.32
N GLN A 54 9.41 12.13 -19.42
CA GLN A 54 10.19 12.39 -20.63
C GLN A 54 10.94 11.12 -21.01
N ASP A 55 11.02 10.86 -22.31
CA ASP A 55 11.79 9.76 -22.91
C ASP A 55 11.49 8.37 -22.32
N GLY A 56 10.22 8.08 -22.02
CA GLY A 56 9.79 6.78 -21.51
C GLY A 56 8.35 6.77 -20.99
N PRO A 57 7.90 5.64 -20.40
CA PRO A 57 6.61 5.55 -19.74
C PRO A 57 6.50 6.52 -18.56
N LEU A 58 5.27 6.95 -18.27
CA LEU A 58 5.00 7.80 -17.11
C LEU A 58 5.23 7.01 -15.81
N TYR A 59 6.19 7.45 -15.01
CA TYR A 59 6.44 6.93 -13.66
C TYR A 59 6.14 7.99 -12.62
N VAL A 60 5.32 7.63 -11.64
CA VAL A 60 5.00 8.46 -10.49
C VAL A 60 5.70 7.86 -9.27
N ILE A 61 6.62 8.61 -8.68
CA ILE A 61 7.46 8.17 -7.56
C ILE A 61 6.91 8.76 -6.28
N VAL A 62 6.51 7.91 -5.35
CA VAL A 62 5.92 8.30 -4.06
C VAL A 62 6.61 7.58 -2.90
N GLU A 63 6.36 8.05 -1.68
CA GLU A 63 6.84 7.38 -0.46
C GLU A 63 6.39 5.92 -0.40
N PHE A 64 7.30 5.05 0.06
CA PHE A 64 7.01 3.64 0.25
C PHE A 64 6.43 3.38 1.65
N ALA A 65 5.23 2.79 1.72
CA ALA A 65 4.62 2.34 2.96
C ALA A 65 5.01 0.89 3.28
N GLU A 66 5.98 0.71 4.18
CA GLU A 66 6.55 -0.60 4.53
C GLU A 66 5.51 -1.62 5.04
N HIS A 67 4.45 -1.15 5.70
CA HIS A 67 3.46 -1.99 6.37
C HIS A 67 2.21 -2.31 5.53
N ASN A 68 2.23 -2.02 4.23
CA ASN A 68 1.08 -2.12 3.32
C ASN A 68 -0.12 -1.27 3.77
N ASN A 69 -1.33 -1.60 3.31
CA ASN A 69 -2.54 -0.87 3.65
C ASN A 69 -2.99 -1.15 5.09
N LEU A 70 -3.66 -0.17 5.69
CA LEU A 70 -4.11 -0.21 7.08
C LEU A 70 -5.08 -1.38 7.35
N ARG A 71 -5.96 -1.72 6.41
CA ARG A 71 -6.95 -2.79 6.59
C ARG A 71 -6.26 -4.13 6.86
N ASP A 72 -5.26 -4.46 6.05
CA ASP A 72 -4.56 -5.74 6.15
C ASP A 72 -3.59 -5.73 7.33
N PHE A 73 -2.98 -4.58 7.64
CA PHE A 73 -2.20 -4.41 8.87
C PHE A 73 -3.04 -4.68 10.13
N LEU A 74 -4.23 -4.10 10.23
CA LEU A 74 -5.13 -4.31 11.37
C LEU A 74 -5.62 -5.76 11.47
N ARG A 75 -5.92 -6.40 10.34
CA ARG A 75 -6.32 -7.81 10.31
C ARG A 75 -5.20 -8.73 10.82
N LYS A 76 -3.96 -8.48 10.42
CA LYS A 76 -2.78 -9.26 10.85
C LYS A 76 -2.48 -9.10 12.34
N ASN A 77 -2.76 -7.92 12.91
CA ASN A 77 -2.47 -7.59 14.31
C ASN A 77 -3.71 -7.65 15.20
N ARG A 78 -4.81 -8.26 14.74
CA ARG A 78 -6.01 -8.43 15.57
C ARG A 78 -5.65 -9.37 16.73
N PRO A 79 -5.82 -8.95 18.00
CA PRO A 79 -5.58 -9.83 19.13
C PRO A 79 -6.50 -11.05 19.01
N LEU A 80 -5.94 -12.23 19.28
CA LEU A 80 -6.76 -13.42 19.40
C LEU A 80 -7.79 -13.20 20.51
N PRO A 81 -9.04 -13.62 20.31
CA PRO A 81 -10.04 -13.49 21.35
C PRO A 81 -9.58 -14.23 22.62
N GLU A 82 -9.78 -13.60 23.78
CA GLU A 82 -9.31 -14.04 25.11
C GLU A 82 -9.67 -15.49 25.46
N TYR A 83 -10.71 -16.04 24.85
CA TYR A 83 -11.13 -17.43 25.06
C TYR A 83 -10.23 -18.49 24.36
N THR A 84 -9.23 -18.09 23.56
CA THR A 84 -8.28 -19.03 22.95
C THR A 84 -7.05 -19.33 23.81
N ASN A 85 -6.78 -18.53 24.84
CA ASN A 85 -5.68 -18.77 25.79
C ASN A 85 -5.94 -19.94 26.75
N VAL A 86 -7.18 -20.44 26.81
CA VAL A 86 -7.57 -21.61 27.63
C VAL A 86 -7.56 -22.94 26.86
N LEU A 87 -7.29 -22.94 25.55
CA LEU A 87 -7.31 -24.15 24.70
C LEU A 87 -5.91 -24.59 24.22
N SER A 88 -4.84 -23.91 24.64
CA SER A 88 -3.46 -24.29 24.29
C SER A 88 -2.86 -25.37 25.20
N SER A 89 -3.66 -26.01 26.07
CA SER A 89 -3.22 -27.14 26.91
C SER A 89 -3.81 -28.50 26.54
N ASP A 90 -4.58 -28.65 25.46
CA ASP A 90 -5.05 -30.00 25.06
C ASP A 90 -4.97 -30.27 23.55
N SER A 91 -4.49 -31.47 23.26
CA SER A 91 -4.01 -31.95 21.97
C SER A 91 -5.11 -32.71 21.23
N SER A 92 -6.18 -32.04 20.81
CA SER A 92 -7.14 -32.56 19.83
C SER A 92 -8.12 -31.47 19.39
N ARG A 93 -7.80 -30.73 18.32
CA ARG A 93 -8.69 -29.69 17.78
C ARG A 93 -9.66 -30.32 16.79
N VAL A 94 -10.93 -30.45 17.17
CA VAL A 94 -12.03 -30.45 16.19
C VAL A 94 -12.40 -28.98 15.99
N VAL A 95 -12.15 -28.47 14.79
CA VAL A 95 -12.63 -27.15 14.37
C VAL A 95 -14.07 -27.33 13.95
N LEU A 96 -15.00 -26.76 14.72
CA LEU A 96 -16.40 -26.74 14.31
C LEU A 96 -16.55 -25.73 13.18
N THR A 97 -16.98 -26.20 12.02
CA THR A 97 -17.28 -25.36 10.85
C THR A 97 -18.76 -25.02 10.82
N GLU A 98 -19.17 -24.09 9.94
CA GLU A 98 -20.60 -23.76 9.76
C GLU A 98 -21.46 -24.98 9.32
N GLU A 99 -20.84 -26.10 8.93
CA GLU A 99 -21.52 -27.36 8.62
C GLU A 99 -21.99 -28.13 9.87
N ASP A 100 -21.41 -27.85 11.06
CA ASP A 100 -21.75 -28.54 12.31
C ASP A 100 -22.94 -27.90 13.06
N LEU A 101 -23.58 -26.89 12.46
CA LEU A 101 -24.65 -26.08 13.04
C LEU A 101 -26.06 -26.38 12.47
N VAL A 102 -26.27 -27.58 11.93
CA VAL A 102 -27.60 -28.10 11.51
C VAL A 102 -28.05 -29.26 12.39
#